data_AF-A0A7S1K0K1-F1
#
_entry.id   AF-A0A7S1K0K1-F1
#
_cell.length_a   1.000
_cell.length_b   1.000
_cell.length_c   1.000
_cell.angle_alpha   90.00
_cell.angle_beta   90.00
_cell.angle_gamma   90.00
#
_symmetry.space_group_name_H-M   'P 1'
#
loop_
_entity.id
_entity.type
_entity.pdbx_description
1 polymer ?
#
loop_
_entity_poly.entity_id
_entity_poly.type
_entity_poly.pdbx_seq_one_letter_code
_entity_poly.pdbx_strand_id
1 'polypeptide(L)'
;MRNVLQANDTLEPLCDKIILGRVLPAAGVGLLFSNMFYAWLGAWLMKREGRRDVCAMPFGISSPAGFAFIFSIMAPIMGEGMAFIAGKGESTVKYASVNKVVEEAWKIAVLGNILGGVISMCVALVGNYVEKVVPPAGLMTPLAAIGLTWLGVEWFGKIFLAPL
;
A
#
# COMPACT_ATOMS: atom_id res chain seq x y z
N MET A 1 37.00 4.56 11.36
CA MET A 1 36.22 3.59 10.55
C MET A 1 35.96 2.28 11.32
N ARG A 2 35.29 2.38 12.47
CA ARG A 2 34.71 1.32 13.31
C ARG A 2 34.12 2.07 14.51
N ASN A 3 32.92 1.74 14.96
CA ASN A 3 32.14 2.41 16.04
C ASN A 3 30.97 3.33 15.60
N VAL A 4 30.22 2.99 14.54
CA VAL A 4 28.87 3.55 14.30
C VAL A 4 27.79 2.45 14.33
N LEU A 5 28.16 1.20 14.62
CA LEU A 5 27.20 0.12 14.85
C LEU A 5 27.12 -0.12 16.36
N GLN A 6 26.42 0.77 17.07
CA GLN A 6 26.05 0.50 18.46
C GLN A 6 24.95 -0.57 18.48
N ALA A 7 25.04 -1.49 19.43
CA ALA A 7 24.21 -2.69 19.59
C ALA A 7 22.71 -2.44 19.88
N ASN A 8 22.19 -1.25 19.55
CA ASN A 8 20.79 -0.83 19.68
C ASN A 8 20.14 -0.50 18.31
N ASP A 9 20.86 -0.75 17.20
CA ASP A 9 20.39 -0.61 15.81
C ASP A 9 19.93 -1.97 15.23
N THR A 10 19.22 -2.78 16.02
CA THR A 10 18.55 -3.96 15.45
C THR A 10 17.29 -3.49 14.73
N LEU A 11 17.26 -3.69 13.41
CA LEU A 11 16.10 -3.38 12.55
C LEU A 11 14.83 -4.12 12.97
N GLU A 12 14.98 -5.37 13.44
CA GLU A 12 13.88 -6.24 13.85
C GLU A 12 12.96 -5.62 14.91
N PRO A 13 13.42 -5.19 16.11
CA PRO A 13 12.52 -4.65 17.12
C PRO A 13 11.88 -3.32 16.72
N LEU A 14 12.50 -2.52 15.84
CA LEU A 14 11.88 -1.30 15.34
C LEU A 14 10.80 -1.62 14.30
N CYS A 15 11.08 -2.52 13.36
CA CYS A 15 10.10 -3.01 12.41
C CYS A 15 8.91 -3.65 13.13
N ASP A 16 9.14 -4.49 14.13
CA ASP A 16 8.08 -5.08 14.94
C ASP A 16 7.27 -4.01 15.67
N LYS A 17 7.93 -3.01 16.26
CA LYS A 17 7.23 -1.92 16.94
C LYS A 17 6.39 -1.07 15.98
N ILE A 18 6.85 -0.84 14.75
CA ILE A 18 6.10 -0.09 13.74
C ILE A 18 4.96 -0.96 13.20
N ILE A 19 5.23 -2.20 12.84
CA ILE A 19 4.27 -3.10 12.20
C ILE A 19 3.21 -3.55 13.22
N LEU A 20 3.60 -4.17 14.33
CA LEU A 20 2.69 -4.67 15.36
C LEU A 20 2.10 -3.52 16.18
N GLY A 21 2.87 -2.47 16.45
CA GLY A 21 2.44 -1.37 17.32
C GLY A 21 1.65 -0.27 16.62
N ARG A 22 1.82 -0.07 15.30
CA ARG A 22 1.13 1.01 14.56
C ARG A 22 0.35 0.50 13.35
N VAL A 23 0.98 -0.27 12.46
CA VAL A 23 0.36 -0.64 11.17
C VAL A 23 -0.80 -1.62 11.36
N LEU A 24 -0.58 -2.72 12.08
CA LEU A 24 -1.59 -3.75 12.32
C LEU A 24 -2.82 -3.23 13.07
N PRO A 25 -2.70 -2.51 14.20
CA PRO A 25 -3.86 -1.94 14.87
C PRO A 25 -4.57 -0.89 14.01
N ALA A 26 -3.82 -0.04 13.28
CA ALA A 26 -4.42 0.94 12.38
C ALA A 26 -5.19 0.27 11.22
N ALA A 27 -4.65 -0.81 10.66
CA ALA A 27 -5.31 -1.60 9.61
C ALA A 27 -6.60 -2.25 10.13
N GLY A 28 -6.58 -2.84 11.33
CA GLY A 28 -7.77 -3.44 11.93
C GLY A 28 -8.89 -2.41 12.18
N VAL A 29 -8.53 -1.27 12.77
CA VAL A 29 -9.47 -0.17 13.00
C VAL A 29 -10.00 0.41 11.69
N GLY A 30 -9.12 0.63 10.70
CA GLY A 30 -9.49 1.14 9.38
C GLY A 30 -10.44 0.21 8.64
N LEU A 31 -10.20 -1.10 8.67
CA LEU A 31 -11.08 -2.10 8.06
C LEU A 31 -12.45 -2.14 8.74
N LEU A 32 -12.49 -2.06 10.08
CA LEU A 32 -13.74 -2.04 10.83
C LEU A 32 -14.60 -0.84 10.43
N PHE A 33 -14.05 0.37 10.49
CA PHE A 33 -14.78 1.58 10.14
C PHE A 33 -15.21 1.61 8.67
N SER A 34 -14.34 1.16 7.75
CA SER A 34 -14.65 1.13 6.31
C SER A 34 -15.78 0.16 6.00
N ASN A 35 -15.76 -1.05 6.56
CA ASN A 35 -16.83 -2.03 6.33
C ASN A 35 -18.15 -1.59 6.96
N MET A 36 -18.12 -0.95 8.13
CA MET A 36 -19.31 -0.39 8.76
C MET A 36 -19.91 0.74 7.90
N PHE A 37 -19.07 1.59 7.31
CA PHE A 37 -19.51 2.62 6.37
C PHE A 37 -20.12 2.02 5.09
N TYR A 38 -19.50 0.99 4.51
CA TYR A 38 -20.07 0.29 3.34
C TYR A 38 -21.39 -0.41 3.64
N ALA A 39 -21.52 -1.04 4.81
CA ALA A 39 -22.78 -1.64 5.24
C ALA A 39 -23.89 -0.57 5.38
N TRP A 40 -23.54 0.60 5.91
CA TRP A 40 -24.45 1.73 5.99
C TRP A 40 -24.85 2.27 4.60
N LEU A 41 -23.91 2.40 3.67
CA LEU A 41 -24.19 2.79 2.29
C LEU A 41 -25.10 1.78 1.57
N GLY A 42 -24.86 0.47 1.78
CA GLY A 42 -25.74 -0.58 1.27
C GLY A 42 -27.16 -0.47 1.83
N ALA A 43 -27.30 -0.24 3.14
CA ALA A 43 -28.60 -0.01 3.77
C ALA A 43 -29.30 1.26 3.28
N TRP A 44 -28.53 2.32 3.01
CA TRP A 44 -29.04 3.55 2.45
C TRP A 44 -29.53 3.36 1.00
N LEU A 45 -28.78 2.61 0.18
CA LEU A 45 -29.16 2.28 -1.19
C LEU A 45 -30.43 1.41 -1.24
N MET A 46 -30.54 0.40 -0.36
CA MET A 46 -31.76 -0.41 -0.22
C MET A 46 -33.01 0.44 -0.01
N LYS A 47 -32.93 1.43 0.88
CA LYS A 47 -34.06 2.33 1.18
C LYS A 47 -34.40 3.25 0.00
N ARG A 48 -33.40 3.69 -0.77
CA ARG A 48 -33.61 4.55 -1.93
C ARG A 48 -34.24 3.83 -3.12
N GLU A 49 -33.83 2.60 -3.40
CA GLU A 49 -34.34 1.82 -4.53
C GLU A 49 -35.56 0.95 -4.19
N GLY A 50 -35.92 0.82 -2.91
CA GLY A 50 -37.02 -0.05 -2.47
C GLY A 50 -36.73 -1.54 -2.66
N ARG A 51 -35.45 -1.91 -2.83
CA ARG A 51 -34.96 -3.26 -3.13
C ARG A 51 -34.39 -3.93 -1.89
N ARG A 52 -34.52 -5.27 -1.82
CA ARG A 52 -34.03 -6.10 -0.70
C ARG A 52 -32.85 -7.00 -1.08
N ASP A 53 -32.41 -6.96 -2.34
CA ASP A 53 -31.35 -7.77 -2.93
C ASP A 53 -30.00 -7.03 -3.02
N VAL A 54 -29.78 -6.01 -2.18
CA VAL A 54 -28.51 -5.28 -2.13
C VAL A 54 -27.54 -6.01 -1.21
N CYS A 55 -26.38 -6.36 -1.75
CA CYS A 55 -25.27 -6.94 -1.00
C CYS A 55 -24.12 -5.93 -0.94
N ALA A 56 -23.65 -5.59 0.26
CA ALA A 56 -22.43 -4.80 0.42
C ALA A 56 -21.22 -5.73 0.27
N MET A 57 -20.35 -5.46 -0.71
CA MET A 57 -19.10 -6.20 -0.86
C MET A 57 -18.16 -5.82 0.29
N PRO A 58 -17.55 -6.80 1.01
CA PRO A 58 -16.60 -6.48 2.06
C PRO A 58 -15.37 -5.80 1.47
N PHE A 59 -14.92 -4.74 2.14
CA PHE A 59 -13.70 -4.03 1.78
C PHE A 59 -12.50 -4.67 2.48
N GLY A 60 -11.43 -4.90 1.71
CA GLY A 60 -10.17 -5.46 2.17
C GLY A 60 -8.97 -4.65 1.69
N ILE A 61 -7.79 -4.97 2.22
CA ILE A 61 -6.53 -4.37 1.77
C ILE A 61 -6.18 -4.95 0.40
N SER A 62 -5.93 -4.08 -0.59
CA SER A 62 -5.48 -4.50 -1.91
C SER A 62 -3.98 -4.79 -1.91
N SER A 63 -3.61 -6.07 -1.98
CA SER A 63 -2.20 -6.49 -2.10
C SER A 63 -1.46 -5.82 -3.26
N PRO A 64 -2.05 -5.65 -4.46
CA PRO A 64 -1.30 -5.05 -5.56
C PRO A 64 -0.96 -3.57 -5.34
N ALA A 65 -1.86 -2.80 -4.72
CA ALA A 65 -1.55 -1.42 -4.34
C ALA A 65 -0.48 -1.40 -3.24
N GLY A 66 -0.57 -2.31 -2.26
CA GLY A 66 0.46 -2.47 -1.23
C GLY A 66 1.84 -2.72 -1.84
N PHE A 67 1.95 -3.65 -2.79
CA PHE A 67 3.20 -3.90 -3.52
C PHE A 67 3.68 -2.67 -4.29
N ALA A 68 2.79 -1.99 -5.01
CA ALA A 68 3.15 -0.77 -5.71
C ALA A 68 3.75 0.29 -4.77
N PHE A 69 3.18 0.48 -3.57
CA PHE A 69 3.71 1.39 -2.56
C PHE A 69 5.06 0.93 -2.00
N ILE A 70 5.20 -0.37 -1.70
CA ILE A 70 6.45 -0.93 -1.19
C ILE A 70 7.58 -0.74 -2.20
N PHE A 71 7.37 -1.12 -3.47
CA PHE A 71 8.42 -1.11 -4.48
C PHE A 71 8.63 0.25 -5.14
N SER A 72 7.59 1.07 -5.28
CA SER A 72 7.71 2.36 -5.97
C SER A 72 8.01 3.53 -5.04
N ILE A 73 7.71 3.41 -3.74
CA ILE A 73 7.92 4.49 -2.76
C ILE A 73 8.91 4.05 -1.70
N MET A 74 8.64 2.96 -0.97
CA MET A 74 9.49 2.61 0.17
C MET A 74 10.87 2.10 -0.24
N ALA A 75 10.96 1.27 -1.29
CA ALA A 75 12.20 0.69 -1.78
C ALA A 75 13.22 1.74 -2.26
N PRO A 76 12.87 2.74 -3.11
CA PRO A 76 13.83 3.77 -3.50
C PRO A 76 14.27 4.64 -2.32
N ILE A 77 13.37 4.99 -1.39
CA ILE A 77 13.72 5.78 -0.19
C ILE A 77 14.72 5.00 0.69
N MET A 78 14.48 3.71 0.91
CA MET A 78 15.41 2.86 1.64
C MET A 78 16.74 2.69 0.89
N GLY A 79 16.70 2.50 -0.44
CA GLY A 79 17.90 2.39 -1.27
C GLY A 79 18.78 3.64 -1.21
N GLU A 80 18.19 4.82 -1.37
CA GLU A 80 18.87 6.11 -1.26
C GLU A 80 19.39 6.37 0.16
N GLY A 81 18.57 6.11 1.18
CA GLY A 81 18.97 6.29 2.58
C GLY A 81 20.12 5.38 2.99
N MET A 82 20.12 4.12 2.54
CA MET A 82 21.20 3.18 2.78
C MET A 82 22.47 3.54 1.99
N ALA A 83 22.34 4.01 0.74
CA ALA A 83 23.46 4.48 -0.06
C ALA A 83 24.13 5.74 0.53
N PHE A 84 23.34 6.63 1.14
CA PHE A 84 23.82 7.81 1.86
C PHE A 84 24.63 7.42 3.11
N ILE A 85 24.10 6.50 3.93
CA ILE A 85 24.79 5.99 5.12
C ILE A 85 26.11 5.28 4.74
N ALA A 86 26.13 4.59 3.59
CA ALA A 86 27.33 3.94 3.06
C ALA A 86 28.36 4.92 2.46
N GLY A 87 28.08 6.24 2.44
CA GLY A 87 28.99 7.27 1.95
C GLY A 87 29.17 7.28 0.43
N LYS A 88 28.24 6.66 -0.33
CA LYS A 88 28.31 6.51 -1.79
C LYS A 88 27.24 7.31 -2.55
N GLY A 89 26.48 8.18 -1.89
CA GLY A 89 25.39 8.92 -2.52
C GLY A 89 25.18 10.31 -1.94
N GLU A 90 24.81 11.25 -2.80
CA GLU A 90 24.28 12.56 -2.44
C GLU A 90 22.77 12.42 -2.27
N SER A 91 22.31 12.40 -1.02
CA SER A 91 20.88 12.39 -0.72
C SER A 91 20.49 13.77 -0.19
N THR A 92 19.36 14.29 -0.65
CA THR A 92 18.81 15.60 -0.26
C THR A 92 18.46 15.67 1.23
N VAL A 93 18.43 14.53 1.93
CA VAL A 93 18.15 14.42 3.36
C VAL A 93 19.31 13.72 4.06
N LYS A 94 19.90 14.38 5.06
CA LYS A 94 21.02 13.83 5.84
C LYS A 94 20.50 12.80 6.83
N TYR A 95 20.66 11.51 6.53
CA TYR A 95 20.26 10.42 7.43
C TYR A 95 21.32 10.18 8.50
N ALA A 96 20.91 10.22 9.77
CA ALA A 96 21.79 10.00 10.91
C ALA A 96 21.95 8.52 11.29
N SER A 97 20.93 7.69 11.01
CA SER A 97 20.92 6.25 11.28
C SER A 97 19.92 5.51 10.40
N VAL A 98 20.10 4.19 10.27
CA VAL A 98 19.20 3.30 9.51
C VAL A 98 17.76 3.37 10.04
N ASN A 99 17.60 3.44 11.36
CA ASN A 99 16.30 3.54 12.02
C ASN A 99 15.49 4.77 11.55
N LYS A 100 16.16 5.91 11.32
CA LYS A 100 15.49 7.11 10.80
C LYS A 100 15.07 6.95 9.34
N VAL A 101 15.84 6.24 8.52
CA VAL A 101 15.46 5.95 7.13
C VAL A 101 14.15 5.16 7.09
N VAL A 102 14.02 4.14 7.94
CA VAL A 102 12.80 3.31 8.03
C VAL A 102 11.59 4.12 8.48
N GLU A 103 11.74 4.97 9.51
CA GLU A 103 10.65 5.83 9.97
C GLU A 103 10.20 6.85 8.90
N GLU A 104 11.15 7.47 8.19
CA GLU A 104 10.82 8.41 7.12
C GLU A 104 10.16 7.71 5.92
N ALA A 105 10.66 6.54 5.51
CA ALA A 105 10.04 5.74 4.46
C ALA A 105 8.58 5.38 4.79
N TRP A 106 8.31 5.02 6.05
CA TRP A 106 6.95 4.76 6.52
C TRP A 106 6.07 6.02 6.49
N LYS A 107 6.56 7.16 6.99
CA LYS A 107 5.79 8.42 6.96
C LYS A 107 5.44 8.85 5.54
N ILE A 108 6.42 8.79 4.63
CA ILE A 108 6.23 9.16 3.22
C ILE A 108 5.23 8.22 2.55
N ALA A 109 5.31 6.91 2.83
CA ALA A 109 4.33 5.95 2.32
C ALA A 109 2.91 6.24 2.82
N VAL A 110 2.74 6.56 4.11
CA VAL A 110 1.44 6.95 4.69
C VAL A 110 0.91 8.23 4.04
N LEU A 111 1.75 9.24 3.87
CA LEU A 111 1.37 10.49 3.19
C LEU A 111 0.97 10.24 1.74
N GLY A 112 1.73 9.42 1.01
CA GLY A 112 1.41 9.01 -0.35
C GLY A 112 0.04 8.32 -0.43
N ASN A 113 -0.30 7.49 0.55
CA ASN A 113 -1.59 6.81 0.59
C ASN A 113 -2.75 7.78 0.86
N ILE A 114 -2.55 8.77 1.73
CA ILE A 114 -3.53 9.84 1.97
C ILE A 114 -3.74 10.67 0.70
N LEU A 115 -2.66 11.08 0.03
CA LEU A 115 -2.73 11.84 -1.22
C LEU A 115 -3.42 11.04 -2.33
N GLY A 116 -3.11 9.75 -2.45
CA GLY A 116 -3.80 8.84 -3.35
C GLY A 116 -5.30 8.80 -3.08
N GLY A 117 -5.70 8.72 -1.81
CA GLY A 117 -7.11 8.79 -1.41
C GLY A 117 -7.80 10.11 -1.80
N VAL A 118 -7.14 11.25 -1.62
CA VAL A 118 -7.67 12.56 -2.05
C VAL A 118 -7.85 12.60 -3.57
N ILE A 119 -6.84 12.15 -4.32
CA ILE A 119 -6.92 12.08 -5.78
C ILE A 119 -8.07 11.17 -6.21
N SER A 120 -8.23 9.99 -5.59
CA SER A 120 -9.34 9.08 -5.87
C SER A 120 -10.69 9.71 -5.56
N MET A 121 -10.83 10.48 -4.47
CA MET A 121 -12.06 11.22 -4.20
C MET A 121 -12.36 12.26 -5.28
N CYS A 122 -11.36 12.97 -5.79
CA CYS A 122 -11.53 13.92 -6.88
C CYS A 122 -11.96 13.23 -8.18
N VAL A 123 -11.33 12.10 -8.52
CA VAL A 123 -11.62 11.34 -9.75
C VAL A 123 -12.97 10.63 -9.68
N ALA A 124 -13.43 10.24 -8.48
CA ALA A 124 -14.71 9.56 -8.29
C ALA A 124 -15.91 10.36 -8.86
N LEU A 125 -15.82 11.69 -8.93
CA LEU A 125 -16.84 12.55 -9.54
C LEU A 125 -17.07 12.26 -11.04
N VAL A 126 -16.02 11.79 -11.74
CA VAL A 126 -16.06 11.44 -13.16
C VAL A 126 -16.42 9.95 -13.36
N GLY A 127 -16.49 9.16 -12.28
CA GLY A 127 -16.70 7.71 -12.33
C GLY A 127 -17.96 7.29 -13.09
N ASN A 128 -19.10 7.94 -12.79
CA ASN A 128 -20.38 7.65 -13.45
C ASN A 128 -20.37 7.93 -14.96
N TYR A 129 -19.49 8.83 -15.42
CA TYR A 129 -19.33 9.11 -16.85
C TYR A 129 -18.49 8.03 -17.52
N VAL A 130 -17.39 7.62 -16.90
CA VAL A 130 -16.50 6.57 -17.39
C VAL A 130 -17.24 5.25 -17.54
N GLU A 131 -18.07 4.88 -16.57
CA GLU A 131 -18.87 3.65 -16.61
C GLU A 131 -19.83 3.59 -17.81
N LYS A 132 -20.34 4.74 -18.27
CA LYS A 132 -21.25 4.80 -19.43
C LYS A 132 -20.53 4.68 -20.76
N VAL A 133 -19.24 5.05 -20.83
CA VAL A 133 -18.46 5.10 -22.08
C VAL A 133 -17.60 3.85 -22.25
N VAL A 134 -17.09 3.28 -21.16
CA VAL A 134 -16.14 2.16 -21.20
C VAL A 134 -16.89 0.83 -21.07
N PRO A 135 -16.68 -0.13 -21.99
CA PRO A 135 -17.31 -1.45 -21.87
C PRO A 135 -16.80 -2.19 -20.62
N PRO A 136 -17.61 -3.05 -19.97
CA PRO A 136 -17.23 -3.75 -18.73
C PRO A 136 -15.91 -4.55 -18.84
N ALA A 137 -15.62 -5.12 -20.01
CA ALA A 137 -14.36 -5.82 -20.26
C ALA A 137 -13.13 -4.90 -20.15
N GLY A 138 -13.26 -3.62 -20.54
CA GLY A 138 -12.21 -2.61 -20.42
C GLY A 138 -11.87 -2.30 -18.96
N LEU A 139 -12.86 -2.31 -18.07
CA LEU A 139 -12.67 -2.04 -16.64
C LEU A 139 -11.96 -3.19 -15.90
N MET A 140 -12.15 -4.43 -16.35
CA MET A 140 -11.55 -5.62 -15.74
C MET A 140 -10.11 -5.88 -16.19
N THR A 141 -9.73 -5.36 -17.36
CA THR A 141 -8.42 -5.58 -17.98
C THR A 141 -7.25 -5.12 -17.08
N PRO A 142 -7.27 -3.92 -16.47
CA PRO A 142 -6.21 -3.48 -15.56
C PRO A 142 -6.05 -4.38 -14.33
N LEU A 143 -7.15 -4.86 -13.75
CA LEU A 143 -7.11 -5.74 -12.58
C LEU A 143 -6.45 -7.08 -12.93
N ALA A 144 -6.80 -7.66 -14.09
CA ALA A 144 -6.19 -8.89 -14.59
C ALA A 144 -4.70 -8.70 -14.88
N ALA A 145 -4.31 -7.60 -15.52
CA ALA A 145 -2.92 -7.29 -15.81
C ALA A 145 -2.09 -7.15 -14.53
N ILE A 146 -2.57 -6.36 -13.56
CA ILE A 146 -1.89 -6.16 -12.28
C ILE A 146 -1.74 -7.49 -11.52
N GLY A 147 -2.80 -8.31 -11.49
CA GLY A 147 -2.75 -9.64 -10.88
C GLY A 147 -1.72 -10.55 -11.55
N LEU A 148 -1.68 -10.58 -12.87
CA LEU A 148 -0.73 -11.41 -13.63
C LEU A 148 0.71 -10.96 -13.40
N THR A 149 0.98 -9.66 -13.48
CA THR A 149 2.34 -9.11 -13.31
C THR A 149 2.88 -9.33 -11.91
N TRP A 150 2.12 -8.98 -10.87
CA TRP A 150 2.63 -8.98 -9.49
C TRP A 150 2.44 -10.32 -8.78
N LEU A 151 1.33 -11.03 -9.03
CA LEU A 151 1.05 -12.31 -8.35
C LEU A 151 1.45 -13.52 -9.19
N GLY A 152 1.46 -13.41 -10.52
CA GLY A 152 1.80 -14.52 -11.41
C GLY A 152 3.29 -14.63 -11.68
N VAL A 153 3.87 -13.60 -12.31
CA VAL A 153 5.23 -13.65 -12.87
C VAL A 153 6.30 -13.80 -11.79
N GLU A 154 6.18 -13.11 -10.66
CA GLU A 154 7.19 -13.15 -9.59
C GLU A 154 7.38 -14.56 -9.02
N TRP A 155 6.28 -15.28 -8.78
CA TRP A 155 6.31 -16.64 -8.25
C TRP A 155 6.77 -17.65 -9.30
N PHE A 156 6.36 -17.45 -10.55
CA PHE A 156 6.81 -18.29 -11.66
C PHE A 156 8.34 -18.27 -11.80
N GLY A 157 8.96 -17.07 -11.77
CA GLY A 157 10.43 -16.95 -11.85
C GLY A 157 11.17 -17.67 -10.71
N LYS A 158 10.64 -17.60 -9.48
CA LYS A 158 11.22 -18.29 -8.32
C LYS A 158 11.18 -19.82 -8.45
N ILE A 159 10.14 -20.38 -9.08
CA ILE A 159 10.01 -21.83 -9.30
C ILE A 159 11.06 -22.35 -10.29
N PHE A 160 11.34 -21.62 -11.37
CA PHE A 160 12.37 -22.05 -12.35
C PHE A 160 13.80 -21.89 -11.83
N LEU A 161 14.02 -20.99 -10.87
CA LEU A 161 15.31 -20.78 -10.23
C LEU A 161 15.50 -21.65 -8.97
N ALA A 162 14.45 -22.32 -8.51
CA ALA A 162 14.55 -23.25 -7.39
C ALA A 162 15.31 -24.52 -7.85
N PRO A 163 16.38 -24.93 -7.16
CA PRO A 163 17.01 -26.21 -7.44
C PRO A 163 16.02 -27.35 -7.15
N LEU A 164 16.03 -28.38 -8.00
CA LEU A 164 15.23 -29.60 -7.84
C LEU A 164 15.50 -30.31 -6.52
#